data_AF-R8YR55-F1
#
_entry.id   AF-R8YR55-F1
#
_cell.length_a   1.000
_cell.length_b   1.000
_cell.length_c   1.000
_cell.angle_alpha   90.00
_cell.angle_beta   90.00
_cell.angle_gamma   90.00
#
_symmetry.space_group_name_H-M   'P 1'
#
loop_
_entity.id
_entity.type
_entity.pdbx_description
1 polymer ?
#
loop_
_entity_poly.entity_id
_entity_poly.type
_entity_poly.pdbx_seq_one_letter_code
_entity_poly.pdbx_strand_id
1 'polypeptide(L)'
;MHDYWSSTPEFINERNGEFIFVCNHALEADEQVSMSIQYNLSRVKFTRSQLPSHLSKCRIIYDIRGQLIHDDVQEKIVNQLSLVASVEFKK
;
A
#
# COMPACT_ATOMS: atom_id res chain seq x y z
N MET A 1 -25.09 -13.35 -2.60
CA MET A 1 -24.47 -12.42 -1.66
C MET A 1 -23.66 -11.47 -2.53
N HIS A 2 -24.06 -10.19 -2.64
CA HIS A 2 -23.26 -9.24 -3.41
C HIS A 2 -22.07 -8.84 -2.54
N ASP A 3 -20.89 -9.31 -2.91
CA ASP A 3 -19.64 -8.95 -2.24
C ASP A 3 -19.32 -7.50 -2.58
N TYR A 4 -19.85 -6.56 -1.80
CA TYR A 4 -19.57 -5.12 -1.91
C TYR A 4 -18.14 -4.73 -1.47
N TRP A 5 -17.27 -5.73 -1.25
CA TRP A 5 -15.90 -5.54 -0.79
C TRP A 5 -14.93 -6.07 -1.85
N SER A 6 -14.75 -5.31 -2.94
CA SER A 6 -13.64 -5.52 -3.87
C SER A 6 -12.48 -4.60 -3.49
N SER A 7 -11.27 -5.13 -3.38
CA SER A 7 -10.06 -4.30 -3.34
C SER A 7 -9.40 -4.34 -4.70
N THR A 8 -9.54 -3.26 -5.46
CA THR A 8 -8.93 -3.12 -6.79
C THR A 8 -7.59 -2.40 -6.62
N PRO A 9 -6.47 -2.99 -7.09
CA PRO A 9 -5.21 -2.28 -7.26
C PRO A 9 -5.38 -1.11 -8.23
N GLU A 10 -4.72 0.01 -7.96
CA GLU A 10 -4.70 1.13 -8.91
C GLU A 10 -4.01 0.74 -10.22
N PHE A 11 -3.04 -0.19 -10.17
CA PHE A 11 -2.40 -0.73 -11.37
C PHE A 11 -2.07 -2.22 -11.25
N ILE A 12 -2.10 -2.91 -12.40
CA ILE A 12 -1.57 -4.25 -12.58
C ILE A 12 -0.44 -4.19 -13.61
N ASN A 13 0.71 -4.77 -13.28
CA ASN A 13 1.81 -5.00 -14.19
C ASN A 13 2.00 -6.50 -14.38
N GLU A 14 1.27 -7.04 -15.35
CA GLU A 14 1.27 -8.46 -15.73
C GLU A 14 2.68 -8.96 -16.04
N ARG A 15 3.49 -8.15 -16.74
CA ARG A 15 4.86 -8.52 -17.14
C ARG A 15 5.75 -8.81 -15.93
N ASN A 16 5.55 -8.07 -14.84
CA ASN A 16 6.36 -8.22 -13.62
C ASN A 16 5.69 -9.09 -12.55
N GLY A 17 4.46 -9.55 -12.79
CA GLY A 17 3.64 -10.26 -11.80
C GLY A 17 3.30 -9.38 -10.59
N GLU A 18 3.08 -8.08 -10.83
CA GLU A 18 2.96 -7.06 -9.78
C GLU A 18 1.57 -6.40 -9.79
N PHE A 19 1.04 -6.14 -8.60
CA PHE A 19 -0.08 -5.23 -8.38
C PHE A 19 0.36 -4.07 -7.49
N ILE A 20 -0.15 -2.88 -7.79
CA ILE A 20 0.35 -1.62 -7.22
C ILE A 20 -0.80 -0.91 -6.52
N PHE A 21 -0.52 -0.48 -5.29
CA PHE A 21 -1.36 0.46 -4.58
C PHE A 21 -0.77 1.86 -4.55
N VAL A 22 -1.62 2.89 -4.68
CA VAL A 22 -1.23 4.29 -4.49
C VAL A 22 -1.93 4.85 -3.25
N CYS A 23 -1.16 5.46 -2.36
CA CYS A 23 -1.63 6.08 -1.12
C CYS A 23 -1.33 7.57 -1.17
N ASN A 24 -2.38 8.40 -1.14
CA ASN A 24 -2.27 9.87 -1.20
C ASN A 24 -2.93 10.57 0.00
N HIS A 25 -3.30 9.81 1.04
CA HIS A 25 -3.87 10.35 2.28
C HIS A 25 -2.79 10.98 3.16
N ALA A 26 -3.25 11.79 4.12
CA ALA A 26 -2.38 12.49 5.07
C ALA A 26 -1.60 11.51 5.96
N LEU A 27 -0.35 11.86 6.28
CA LEU A 27 0.54 11.09 7.16
C LEU A 27 1.20 11.97 8.24
N GLU A 28 0.69 13.17 8.47
CA GLU A 28 1.31 14.18 9.36
C GLU A 28 1.06 13.89 10.84
N ALA A 29 -0.01 13.16 11.16
CA ALA A 29 -0.32 12.74 12.52
C ALA A 29 -0.06 11.23 12.74
N ASP A 30 0.39 10.86 13.93
CA ASP A 30 0.68 9.46 14.30
C ASP A 30 -0.50 8.51 14.10
N GLU A 31 -1.72 8.97 14.34
CA GLU A 31 -2.94 8.21 14.11
C GLU A 31 -3.15 7.92 12.62
N GLN A 32 -2.89 8.90 11.76
CA GLN A 32 -2.99 8.74 10.30
C GLN A 32 -1.97 7.73 9.79
N VAL A 33 -0.74 7.78 10.29
CA VAL A 33 0.32 6.80 9.98
C VAL A 33 -0.10 5.40 10.42
N SER A 34 -0.62 5.26 11.63
CA SER A 34 -1.03 3.98 12.19
C SER A 34 -2.20 3.38 11.40
N MET A 35 -3.20 4.19 11.08
CA MET A 35 -4.35 3.80 10.25
C MET A 35 -3.91 3.42 8.85
N SER A 36 -3.00 4.18 8.24
CA SER A 36 -2.42 3.89 6.93
C SER A 36 -1.77 2.50 6.89
N ILE A 37 -0.95 2.19 7.90
CA ILE A 37 -0.25 0.91 7.98
C ILE A 37 -1.25 -0.24 8.12
N GLN A 38 -2.21 -0.14 9.05
CA GLN A 38 -3.20 -1.20 9.26
C GLN A 38 -4.10 -1.42 8.05
N TYR A 39 -4.52 -0.33 7.41
CA TYR A 39 -5.32 -0.37 6.19
C TYR A 39 -4.56 -1.08 5.08
N ASN A 40 -3.32 -0.67 4.81
CA ASN A 40 -2.52 -1.27 3.73
C ASN A 40 -2.16 -2.74 4.00
N LEU A 41 -1.84 -3.12 5.24
CA LEU A 41 -1.63 -4.53 5.61
C LEU A 41 -2.86 -5.38 5.27
N SER A 42 -4.05 -4.89 5.64
CA SER A 42 -5.31 -5.59 5.39
C SER A 42 -5.64 -5.64 3.91
N ARG A 43 -5.47 -4.52 3.20
CA ARG A 43 -5.71 -4.37 1.76
C ARG A 43 -4.83 -5.33 0.96
N VAL A 44 -3.53 -5.43 1.25
CA VAL A 44 -2.61 -6.34 0.57
C VAL A 44 -3.01 -7.80 0.78
N LYS A 45 -3.28 -8.19 2.03
CA LYS A 45 -3.68 -9.58 2.34
C LYS A 45 -4.97 -9.97 1.64
N PHE A 46 -5.99 -9.12 1.72
CA PHE A 46 -7.28 -9.36 1.10
C PHE A 46 -7.15 -9.45 -0.42
N THR A 47 -6.50 -8.48 -1.05
CA THR A 47 -6.33 -8.44 -2.51
C THR A 47 -5.56 -9.65 -3.02
N ARG A 48 -4.49 -10.07 -2.33
CA ARG A 48 -3.71 -11.25 -2.72
C ARG A 48 -4.56 -12.52 -2.74
N SER A 49 -5.57 -12.64 -1.87
CA SER A 49 -6.50 -13.80 -1.89
C SER A 49 -7.47 -13.80 -3.07
N GLN A 50 -7.63 -12.66 -3.75
CA GLN A 50 -8.54 -12.48 -4.88
C GLN A 50 -7.83 -12.49 -6.23
N LEU A 51 -6.52 -12.22 -6.25
CA LEU A 51 -5.75 -12.14 -7.49
C LEU A 51 -5.28 -13.53 -7.97
N PRO A 52 -5.13 -13.70 -9.29
CA PRO A 52 -4.41 -14.82 -9.87
C PRO A 52 -3.00 -14.99 -9.26
N SER A 53 -2.54 -16.24 -9.13
CA SER A 53 -1.28 -16.58 -8.46
C SER A 53 -0.03 -15.98 -9.11
N HIS A 54 -0.10 -15.63 -10.41
CA HIS A 54 1.01 -14.97 -11.11
C HIS A 54 1.21 -13.51 -10.67
N LEU A 55 0.17 -12.86 -10.10
CA LEU A 55 0.24 -11.51 -9.53
C LEU A 55 0.59 -11.56 -8.04
N SER A 56 1.83 -11.97 -7.74
CA SER A 56 2.28 -12.24 -6.37
C SER A 56 2.98 -11.05 -5.69
N LYS A 57 3.58 -10.14 -6.48
CA LYS A 57 4.33 -9.00 -5.95
C LYS A 57 3.41 -7.82 -5.69
N CYS A 58 3.54 -7.23 -4.51
CA CYS A 58 2.83 -6.01 -4.17
C CYS A 58 3.82 -4.85 -4.08
N ARG A 59 3.45 -3.72 -4.67
CA ARG A 59 4.12 -2.44 -4.45
C ARG A 59 3.14 -1.40 -3.94
N ILE A 60 3.55 -0.63 -2.93
CA ILE A 60 2.78 0.48 -2.39
C ILE A 60 3.57 1.76 -2.68
N ILE A 61 2.93 2.70 -3.34
CA ILE A 61 3.49 4.01 -3.66
C ILE A 61 2.76 5.04 -2.80
N TYR A 62 3.48 5.65 -1.88
CA TYR A 62 2.99 6.80 -1.13
C TYR A 62 3.28 8.07 -1.91
N ASP A 63 2.23 8.74 -2.36
CA ASP A 63 2.30 10.09 -2.93
C ASP A 63 2.17 11.10 -1.79
N ILE A 64 3.32 11.61 -1.35
CA ILE A 64 3.46 12.55 -0.24
C ILE A 64 3.82 13.97 -0.72
N ARG A 65 3.65 14.23 -2.02
CA ARG A 65 3.85 15.58 -2.58
C ARG A 65 2.96 16.58 -1.86
N GLY A 66 3.59 17.63 -1.33
CA GLY A 66 2.89 18.68 -0.57
C GLY A 66 2.67 18.38 0.91
N GLN A 67 3.07 17.20 1.41
CA GLN A 67 3.05 16.87 2.84
C GLN A 67 4.44 17.06 3.47
N LEU A 68 4.49 17.49 4.73
CA LEU A 68 5.73 17.61 5.50
C LEU A 68 5.93 16.34 6.35
N ILE A 69 6.48 15.30 5.74
CA ILE A 69 6.68 13.99 6.39
C ILE A 69 8.16 13.78 6.70
N HIS A 70 8.47 13.58 7.98
CA HIS A 70 9.83 13.26 8.43
C HIS A 70 10.27 11.87 7.96
N ASP A 71 11.59 11.67 7.83
CA ASP A 71 12.14 10.41 7.33
C ASP A 71 11.93 9.23 8.30
N ASP A 72 11.84 9.49 9.61
CA ASP A 72 11.51 8.48 10.63
C ASP A 72 10.09 7.90 10.45
N VAL A 73 9.12 8.74 10.05
CA VAL A 73 7.76 8.29 9.70
C VAL A 73 7.79 7.41 8.46
N GLN A 74 8.57 7.78 7.43
CA GLN A 74 8.74 6.97 6.23
C GLN A 74 9.39 5.62 6.56
N GLU A 75 10.46 5.61 7.36
CA GLU A 75 11.13 4.40 7.84
C GLU A 75 10.18 3.50 8.64
N LYS A 76 9.37 4.07 9.54
CA LYS A 76 8.34 3.34 10.28
C LYS A 76 7.37 2.64 9.33
N ILE A 77 6.88 3.33 8.30
CA ILE A 77 5.97 2.76 7.29
C ILE A 77 6.66 1.63 6.52
N VAL A 78 7.89 1.83 6.05
CA VAL A 78 8.67 0.82 5.33
C VAL A 78 8.86 -0.42 6.19
N ASN A 79 9.31 -0.25 7.43
CA ASN A 79 9.57 -1.35 8.35
C ASN A 79 8.32 -2.20 8.58
N GLN A 80 7.15 -1.57 8.74
CA GLN A 80 5.90 -2.27 9.00
C GLN A 80 5.29 -2.96 7.77
N LEU A 81 5.54 -2.45 6.56
CA LEU A 81 4.92 -2.97 5.33
C LEU A 81 5.84 -3.86 4.48
N SER A 82 7.15 -3.82 4.73
CA SER A 82 8.17 -4.56 3.96
C SER A 82 7.95 -6.07 3.88
N LEU A 83 7.27 -6.66 4.88
CA LEU A 83 6.93 -8.09 4.88
C LEU A 83 5.87 -8.47 3.84
N VAL A 84 5.06 -7.52 3.37
CA VAL A 84 3.94 -7.80 2.46
C VAL A 84 4.04 -7.09 1.12
N ALA A 85 4.78 -5.99 1.03
CA ALA A 85 4.94 -5.17 -0.17
C ALA A 85 6.28 -4.42 -0.21
N SER A 86 6.75 -4.08 -1.41
CA SER A 86 7.75 -3.02 -1.58
C SER A 86 7.09 -1.66 -1.37
N VAL A 87 7.80 -0.72 -0.75
CA VAL A 87 7.28 0.62 -0.45
C VAL A 87 8.14 1.67 -1.13
N GLU A 88 7.49 2.61 -1.81
CA GLU A 88 8.12 3.73 -2.51
C GLU A 88 7.42 5.03 -2.10
N PHE A 89 8.18 6.12 -2.00
CA PHE A 89 7.64 7.46 -1.76
C PHE A 89 7.87 8.36 -2.96
N LYS A 90 6.81 9.04 -3.41
CA LYS A 90 6.88 10.15 -4.37
C LYS A 90 6.78 11.46 -3.59
N LYS A 91 7.85 12.25 -3.69
CA LYS A 91 8.02 13.55 -3.03
C LYS A 91 7.96 14.67 -4.04
#